data_AF-A0A2E7ZH54-F1
#
_entry.id   AF-A0A2E7ZH54-F1
#
_cell.length_a   1.000
_cell.length_b   1.000
_cell.length_c   1.000
_cell.angle_alpha   90.00
_cell.angle_beta   90.00
_cell.angle_gamma   90.00
#
_symmetry.space_group_name_H-M   'P 1'
#
loop_
_entity.id
_entity.type
_entity.pdbx_description
1 polymer ?
#
loop_
_entity_poly.entity_id
_entity_poly.type
_entity_poly.pdbx_seq_one_letter_code
_entity_poly.pdbx_strand_id
1 'polypeptide(L)'
;MSKNFPETIPVFPLYGCILLPKTILPLNIFEPRYRQMIEHAIETEDLIGMIQPLSNDDDKIHQIGCLGRIDHYQKQSDGNYLIRLQGEIRFEILQELEVETLYRQVEVDYKRFRSDSSESIEECKSSGLLQAFKAYASRKELQVEWEKIESIPLNLLINILSMNLDFNPIEKQALLEAPGLNERWDNLIALMHMASLEAAPNPSSYIN
;
A
#
# COMPACT_ATOMS: atom_id res chain seq x y z
N MET A 1 8.12 -14.47 19.61
CA MET A 1 9.42 -14.37 18.91
C MET A 1 9.31 -13.21 17.94
N SER A 2 10.25 -12.27 17.94
CA SER A 2 10.30 -11.23 16.90
C SER A 2 10.48 -11.92 15.56
N LYS A 3 9.58 -11.67 14.61
CA LYS A 3 9.71 -12.16 13.23
C LYS A 3 10.95 -11.51 12.63
N ASN A 4 11.93 -12.31 12.21
CA ASN A 4 13.10 -11.81 11.50
C ASN A 4 12.73 -11.74 10.02
N PHE A 5 12.85 -10.55 9.44
CA PHE A 5 12.65 -10.32 8.01
C PHE A 5 14.02 -10.21 7.32
N PRO A 6 14.13 -10.58 6.03
CA PRO A 6 15.37 -10.47 5.28
C PRO A 6 15.81 -9.02 5.11
N GLU A 7 17.12 -8.78 5.17
CA GLU A 7 17.73 -7.45 5.01
C GLU A 7 17.86 -7.05 3.53
N THR A 8 17.89 -8.04 2.62
CA THR A 8 17.87 -7.84 1.18
C THR A 8 16.59 -8.43 0.60
N ILE A 9 15.84 -7.62 -0.16
CA ILE A 9 14.57 -8.05 -0.75
C ILE A 9 14.46 -7.66 -2.22
N PRO A 10 13.78 -8.47 -3.05
CA PRO A 10 13.32 -8.02 -4.36
C PRO A 10 12.21 -6.98 -4.19
N VAL A 11 12.17 -5.98 -5.07
CA VAL A 11 11.10 -4.95 -5.04
C VAL A 11 10.27 -4.93 -6.31
N PHE A 12 8.97 -4.72 -6.12
CA PHE A 12 7.96 -4.53 -7.15
C PHE A 12 7.47 -3.08 -7.14
N PRO A 13 8.00 -2.24 -8.06
CA PRO A 13 7.50 -0.89 -8.27
C PRO A 13 6.12 -0.88 -8.94
N LEU A 14 5.14 -0.21 -8.32
CA LEU A 14 3.84 0.05 -8.95
C LEU A 14 3.31 1.43 -8.58
N TYR A 15 3.17 2.30 -9.59
CA TYR A 15 2.75 3.69 -9.42
C TYR A 15 1.27 3.80 -9.03
N GLY A 16 0.97 4.70 -8.09
CA GLY A 16 -0.39 4.95 -7.59
C GLY A 16 -0.96 3.87 -6.65
N CYS A 17 -0.14 2.90 -6.26
CA CYS A 17 -0.52 1.84 -5.35
C CYS A 17 0.46 1.73 -4.18
N ILE A 18 -0.06 1.60 -2.97
CA ILE A 18 0.71 1.32 -1.76
C ILE A 18 0.20 0.02 -1.13
N LEU A 19 1.06 -0.62 -0.33
CA LEU A 19 0.69 -1.73 0.54
C LEU A 19 0.89 -1.31 2.00
N LEU A 20 -0.02 -1.71 2.90
CA LEU A 20 0.11 -1.45 4.33
C LEU A 20 0.04 -2.75 5.14
N PRO A 21 0.60 -2.79 6.36
CA PRO A 21 0.59 -3.99 7.19
C PRO A 21 -0.83 -4.55 7.40
N LYS A 22 -0.95 -5.88 7.40
CA LYS A 22 -2.18 -6.68 7.61
C LYS A 22 -3.28 -6.51 6.55
N THR A 23 -3.03 -5.72 5.51
CA THR A 23 -3.92 -5.61 4.36
C THR A 23 -3.52 -6.57 3.25
N ILE A 24 -4.41 -6.71 2.26
CA ILE A 24 -4.23 -7.58 1.11
C ILE A 24 -4.28 -6.73 -0.16
N LEU A 25 -3.30 -6.95 -1.05
CA LEU A 25 -3.27 -6.37 -2.39
C LEU A 25 -3.26 -7.51 -3.43
N PRO A 26 -4.34 -7.68 -4.22
CA PRO A 26 -4.32 -8.59 -5.36
C PRO A 26 -3.52 -7.97 -6.51
N LEU A 27 -2.64 -8.75 -7.14
CA LEU A 27 -1.82 -8.29 -8.27
C LEU A 27 -1.90 -9.27 -9.44
N ASN A 28 -1.94 -8.71 -10.65
CA ASN A 28 -1.77 -9.44 -11.89
C ASN A 28 -0.37 -9.17 -12.45
N ILE A 29 0.44 -10.20 -12.58
CA ILE A 29 1.86 -10.13 -12.92
C ILE A 29 2.06 -10.72 -14.32
N PHE A 30 2.29 -9.84 -15.29
CA PHE A 30 2.46 -10.21 -16.69
C PHE A 30 3.85 -9.84 -17.25
N GLU A 31 4.51 -8.81 -16.71
CA GLU A 31 5.83 -8.41 -17.19
C GLU A 31 6.90 -9.50 -16.90
N PRO A 32 7.75 -9.87 -17.88
CA PRO A 32 8.75 -10.93 -17.72
C PRO A 32 9.65 -10.78 -16.48
N ARG A 33 10.11 -9.55 -16.19
CA ARG A 33 10.95 -9.27 -15.01
C ARG A 33 10.26 -9.62 -13.70
N TYR A 34 8.98 -9.32 -13.58
CA TYR A 34 8.22 -9.56 -12.36
C TYR A 34 7.74 -11.01 -12.28
N ARG A 35 7.51 -11.69 -13.41
CA ARG A 35 7.28 -13.14 -13.39
C ARG A 35 8.50 -13.88 -12.84
N GLN A 36 9.71 -13.52 -13.27
CA GLN A 36 10.96 -14.06 -12.72
C GLN A 36 11.09 -13.75 -11.21
N MET A 37 10.73 -12.54 -10.80
CA MET A 37 10.74 -12.13 -9.39
C MET A 37 9.79 -12.99 -8.54
N ILE A 38 8.56 -13.23 -9.02
CA ILE A 38 7.57 -14.04 -8.31
C ILE A 38 8.00 -15.51 -8.25
N GLU A 39 8.53 -16.07 -9.34
CA GLU A 39 9.10 -17.42 -9.34
C GLU A 39 10.22 -17.55 -8.28
N HIS A 40 11.13 -16.58 -8.22
CA HIS A 40 12.19 -16.55 -7.21
C HIS A 40 11.65 -16.39 -5.77
N ALA A 41 10.67 -15.51 -5.56
CA ALA A 41 10.10 -15.27 -4.25
C ALA A 41 9.39 -16.52 -3.68
N ILE A 42 8.64 -17.23 -4.52
CA ILE A 42 7.93 -18.48 -4.15
C ILE A 42 8.90 -19.61 -3.78
N GLU A 43 10.09 -19.63 -4.40
CA GLU A 43 11.12 -20.64 -4.10
C GLU A 43 11.96 -20.31 -2.86
N THR A 44 11.81 -19.10 -2.30
CA THR A 44 12.63 -18.60 -1.18
C THR A 44 11.79 -18.36 0.08
N GLU A 45 11.38 -17.11 0.34
CA GLU A 45 10.68 -16.71 1.57
C GLU A 45 9.23 -16.29 1.37
N ASP A 46 8.72 -16.35 0.13
CA ASP A 46 7.44 -15.78 -0.32
C ASP A 46 7.34 -14.27 -0.13
N LEU A 47 8.47 -13.57 -0.01
CA LEU A 47 8.53 -12.16 0.35
C LEU A 47 8.96 -11.28 -0.82
N ILE A 48 8.24 -10.18 -1.03
CA ILE A 48 8.61 -9.10 -1.95
C ILE A 48 8.33 -7.73 -1.32
N GLY A 49 9.13 -6.73 -1.64
CA GLY A 49 8.86 -5.34 -1.26
C GLY A 49 7.95 -4.65 -2.27
N MET A 50 6.80 -4.12 -1.83
CA MET A 50 5.94 -3.28 -2.65
C MET A 50 6.33 -1.81 -2.45
N ILE A 51 6.60 -1.08 -3.55
CA ILE A 51 7.07 0.30 -3.49
C ILE A 51 6.49 1.17 -4.61
N GLN A 52 6.28 2.45 -4.35
CA GLN A 52 5.86 3.39 -5.39
C GLN A 52 7.07 4.00 -6.12
N PRO A 53 7.04 4.08 -7.46
CA PRO A 53 7.82 5.03 -8.24
C PRO A 53 7.53 6.49 -7.87
N LEU A 54 8.50 7.39 -8.08
CA LEU A 54 8.31 8.84 -7.88
C LEU A 54 7.33 9.46 -8.89
N SER A 55 7.27 8.90 -10.10
CA SER A 55 6.30 9.26 -11.13
C SER A 55 6.02 8.05 -12.02
N ASN A 56 5.01 8.15 -12.89
CA ASN A 56 4.64 7.06 -13.80
C ASN A 56 5.74 6.71 -14.83
N ASP A 57 6.59 7.68 -15.15
CA ASP A 57 7.62 7.56 -16.21
C ASP A 57 9.05 7.57 -15.65
N ASP A 58 9.21 7.65 -14.32
CA ASP A 58 10.52 7.70 -13.67
C ASP A 58 10.96 6.30 -13.21
N ASP A 59 12.22 5.99 -13.44
CA ASP A 59 12.86 4.78 -12.91
C ASP A 59 13.20 4.91 -11.43
N LYS A 60 13.04 6.09 -10.82
CA LYS A 60 13.27 6.28 -9.38
C LYS A 60 12.08 5.81 -8.57
N ILE A 61 12.40 5.19 -7.43
CA ILE A 61 11.45 4.72 -6.43
C ILE A 61 11.50 5.59 -5.17
N HIS A 62 10.41 5.63 -4.43
CA HIS A 62 10.38 6.21 -3.09
C HIS A 62 11.28 5.43 -2.13
N GLN A 63 11.60 6.04 -0.98
CA GLN A 63 12.46 5.41 0.03
C GLN A 63 11.71 4.40 0.91
N ILE A 64 10.41 4.58 1.08
CA ILE A 64 9.58 3.79 1.98
C ILE A 64 8.63 2.92 1.18
N GLY A 65 8.66 1.63 1.49
CA GLY A 65 7.77 0.60 0.94
C GLY A 65 7.16 -0.26 2.04
N CYS A 66 6.46 -1.31 1.63
CA CYS A 66 5.93 -2.31 2.56
C CYS A 66 6.28 -3.71 2.08
N LEU A 67 6.86 -4.50 2.98
CA LEU A 67 7.17 -5.89 2.75
C LEU A 67 5.85 -6.66 2.70
N GLY A 68 5.64 -7.42 1.64
CA GLY A 68 4.47 -8.25 1.44
C GLY A 68 4.86 -9.72 1.35
N ARG A 69 3.99 -10.58 1.88
CA ARG A 69 4.04 -12.03 1.72
C ARG A 69 3.06 -12.48 0.65
N ILE A 70 3.53 -13.27 -0.30
CA ILE A 70 2.70 -13.97 -1.27
C ILE A 70 2.06 -15.15 -0.55
N ASP A 71 0.82 -14.98 -0.08
CA ASP A 71 0.08 -16.02 0.64
C ASP A 71 -0.82 -16.86 -0.28
N HIS A 72 -0.96 -16.44 -1.53
CA HIS A 72 -1.60 -17.19 -2.59
C HIS A 72 -1.06 -16.77 -3.96
N TYR A 73 -0.89 -17.73 -4.86
CA TYR A 73 -0.57 -17.48 -6.26
C TYR A 73 -1.26 -18.50 -7.17
N GLN A 74 -1.55 -18.09 -8.40
CA GLN A 74 -2.08 -18.93 -9.46
C GLN A 74 -1.36 -18.61 -10.76
N LYS A 75 -0.63 -19.60 -11.30
CA LYS A 75 -0.02 -19.51 -12.64
C LYS A 75 -1.10 -19.72 -13.70
N GLN A 76 -1.20 -18.79 -14.64
CA GLN A 76 -2.12 -18.82 -15.76
C GLN A 76 -1.51 -19.57 -16.95
N SER A 77 -2.33 -19.96 -17.92
CA SER A 77 -1.91 -20.76 -19.07
C SER A 77 -0.94 -20.04 -20.02
N ASP A 78 -0.96 -18.70 -20.02
CA ASP A 78 -0.02 -17.84 -20.75
C ASP A 78 1.30 -17.60 -19.97
N GLY A 79 1.41 -18.16 -18.76
CA GLY A 79 2.54 -18.01 -17.87
C GLY A 79 2.51 -16.76 -16.99
N ASN A 80 1.42 -15.97 -17.00
CA ASN A 80 1.20 -14.87 -16.07
C ASN A 80 0.82 -15.39 -14.67
N TYR A 81 0.90 -14.53 -13.66
CA TYR A 81 0.53 -14.88 -12.30
C TYR A 81 -0.55 -13.95 -11.76
N LEU A 82 -1.58 -14.53 -11.14
CA LEU A 82 -2.41 -13.83 -10.19
C LEU A 82 -1.88 -14.12 -8.79
N ILE A 83 -1.56 -13.10 -8.02
CA ILE A 83 -1.07 -13.25 -6.65
C ILE A 83 -1.92 -12.47 -5.65
N ARG A 84 -1.91 -12.93 -4.41
CA ARG A 84 -2.39 -12.19 -3.24
C ARG A 84 -1.18 -11.83 -2.39
N LEU A 85 -0.97 -10.53 -2.18
CA LEU A 85 0.13 -10.00 -1.41
C LEU A 85 -0.38 -9.46 -0.08
N GLN A 86 -0.02 -10.10 1.03
CA GLN A 86 -0.38 -9.68 2.37
C GLN A 86 0.72 -8.80 2.98
N GLY A 87 0.42 -7.57 3.36
CA GLY A 87 1.38 -6.66 3.98
C GLY A 87 1.84 -7.13 5.36
N GLU A 88 3.14 -7.13 5.59
CA GLU A 88 3.78 -7.61 6.81
C GLU A 88 4.26 -6.44 7.67
N ILE A 89 5.14 -5.59 7.11
CA ILE A 89 5.79 -4.48 7.80
C ILE A 89 6.29 -3.45 6.80
N ARG A 90 6.27 -2.16 7.16
CA ARG A 90 6.91 -1.13 6.34
C ARG A 90 8.44 -1.19 6.47
N PHE A 91 9.14 -0.77 5.43
CA PHE A 91 10.59 -0.73 5.40
C PHE A 91 11.09 0.58 4.79
N GLU A 92 12.32 0.92 5.14
CA GLU A 92 13.09 1.99 4.52
C GLU A 92 14.24 1.38 3.72
N ILE A 93 14.40 1.78 2.46
CA ILE A 93 15.55 1.38 1.66
C ILE A 93 16.81 1.97 2.32
N LEU A 94 17.90 1.21 2.33
CA LEU A 94 19.23 1.70 2.65
C LEU A 94 20.02 1.97 1.38
N GLN A 95 19.96 1.03 0.43
CA GLN A 95 20.56 1.15 -0.89
C GLN A 95 19.92 0.18 -1.90
N GLU A 96 19.93 0.56 -3.18
CA GLU A 96 19.63 -0.33 -4.29
C GLU A 96 20.89 -1.09 -4.70
N LEU A 97 20.76 -2.39 -4.95
CA LEU A 97 21.88 -3.28 -5.25
C LEU A 97 22.11 -3.38 -6.75
N GLU A 98 23.38 -3.44 -7.16
CA GLU A 98 23.76 -3.81 -8.52
C GLU A 98 23.63 -5.32 -8.68
N VAL A 99 22.66 -5.77 -9.49
CA VAL A 99 22.31 -7.18 -9.66
C VAL A 99 22.13 -7.55 -11.13
N GLU A 100 22.30 -8.83 -11.46
CA GLU A 100 22.08 -9.37 -12.82
C GLU A 100 20.61 -9.80 -13.05
N THR A 101 19.78 -9.80 -11.99
CA THR A 101 18.36 -10.15 -12.10
C THR A 101 17.59 -9.13 -12.92
N LEU A 102 16.50 -9.55 -13.56
CA LEU A 102 15.66 -8.63 -14.35
C LEU A 102 14.84 -7.66 -13.48
N TYR A 103 14.76 -7.94 -12.19
CA TYR A 103 14.09 -7.14 -11.17
C TYR A 103 15.10 -6.53 -10.21
N ARG A 104 14.68 -5.45 -9.56
CA ARG A 104 15.49 -4.68 -8.61
C ARG A 104 15.56 -5.39 -7.26
N GLN A 105 16.68 -5.24 -6.58
CA GLN A 105 16.88 -5.69 -5.21
C GLN A 105 17.42 -4.55 -4.39
N VAL A 106 16.99 -4.47 -3.13
CA VAL A 106 17.38 -3.39 -2.22
C VAL A 106 17.74 -3.97 -0.86
N GLU A 107 18.69 -3.32 -0.20
CA GLU A 107 18.92 -3.50 1.23
C GLU A 107 17.96 -2.60 2.02
N VAL A 108 17.40 -3.08 3.12
CA VAL A 108 16.34 -2.38 3.87
C VAL A 108 16.55 -2.39 5.38
N ASP A 109 15.98 -1.38 6.05
CA ASP A 109 15.82 -1.33 7.50
C ASP A 109 14.34 -1.29 7.89
N TYR A 110 13.97 -2.07 8.91
CA TYR A 110 12.63 -2.12 9.48
C TYR A 110 12.52 -1.36 10.81
N LYS A 111 13.64 -0.85 11.36
CA LYS A 111 13.70 -0.23 12.70
C LYS A 111 12.66 0.85 12.93
N ARG A 112 12.50 1.75 11.95
CA ARG A 112 11.54 2.87 12.01
C ARG A 112 10.09 2.39 12.19
N PHE A 113 9.76 1.20 11.70
CA PHE A 113 8.38 0.69 11.63
C PHE A 113 8.18 -0.60 12.44
N ARG A 114 9.06 -0.89 13.40
CA ARG A 114 8.96 -2.09 14.27
C ARG A 114 7.61 -2.20 15.00
N SER A 115 6.96 -1.08 15.26
CA SER A 115 5.67 -1.03 15.94
C SER A 115 4.49 -1.46 15.07
N ASP A 116 4.59 -1.48 13.73
CA ASP A 116 3.49 -1.75 12.78
C ASP A 116 2.65 -3.00 13.14
N SER A 117 3.32 -4.04 13.67
CA SER A 117 2.68 -5.29 14.07
C SER A 117 1.78 -5.17 15.32
N SER A 118 2.07 -4.18 16.17
CA SER A 118 1.51 -3.99 17.52
C SER A 118 0.75 -2.68 17.72
N GLU A 119 0.73 -1.78 16.73
CA GLU A 119 0.03 -0.51 16.84
C GLU A 119 -1.49 -0.69 17.00
N SER A 120 -2.06 0.12 17.90
CA SER A 120 -3.49 0.24 18.17
C SER A 120 -3.90 1.71 18.19
N ILE A 121 -5.19 1.95 17.97
CA ILE A 121 -5.83 3.25 18.11
C ILE A 121 -6.86 3.16 19.21
N GLU A 122 -6.92 4.21 20.05
CA GLU A 122 -7.95 4.32 21.07
C GLU A 122 -9.35 4.34 20.44
N GLU A 123 -10.23 3.46 20.92
CA GLU A 123 -11.59 3.29 20.38
C GLU A 123 -12.41 4.59 20.38
N CYS A 124 -12.15 5.51 21.32
CA CYS A 124 -12.82 6.81 21.39
C CYS A 124 -12.65 7.65 20.11
N LYS A 125 -11.58 7.42 19.35
CA LYS A 125 -11.31 8.11 18.08
C LYS A 125 -12.19 7.60 16.94
N SER A 126 -12.73 6.37 17.01
CA SER A 126 -13.50 5.71 15.94
C SER A 126 -14.56 6.59 15.26
N SER A 127 -15.27 7.39 16.05
CA SER A 127 -16.34 8.28 15.58
C SER A 127 -15.86 9.29 14.52
N GLY A 128 -14.67 9.87 14.69
CA GLY A 128 -14.11 10.85 13.77
C GLY A 128 -13.79 10.27 12.40
N LEU A 129 -13.15 9.10 12.34
CA LEU A 129 -12.83 8.43 11.08
C LEU A 129 -14.10 8.01 10.34
N LEU A 130 -15.06 7.39 11.04
CA LEU A 130 -16.32 6.97 10.41
C LEU A 130 -17.12 8.16 9.89
N GLN A 131 -17.14 9.28 10.61
CA GLN A 131 -17.81 10.50 10.14
C GLN A 131 -17.14 11.05 8.88
N ALA A 132 -15.81 11.17 8.88
CA ALA A 132 -15.06 11.64 7.72
C ALA A 132 -15.24 10.71 6.52
N PHE A 133 -15.23 9.39 6.73
CA PHE A 133 -15.44 8.42 5.66
C PHE A 133 -16.89 8.44 5.13
N LYS A 134 -17.90 8.61 5.99
CA LYS A 134 -19.31 8.81 5.57
C LYS A 134 -19.46 10.05 4.68
N ALA A 135 -18.83 11.16 5.05
CA ALA A 135 -18.85 12.38 4.25
C ALA A 135 -18.17 12.18 2.88
N TYR A 136 -16.97 11.59 2.88
CA TYR A 136 -16.23 11.25 1.66
C TYR A 136 -17.03 10.33 0.74
N ALA A 137 -17.56 9.23 1.27
CA ALA A 137 -18.33 8.25 0.52
C ALA A 137 -19.59 8.87 -0.09
N SER A 138 -20.32 9.71 0.66
CA SER A 138 -21.47 10.43 0.16
C SER A 138 -21.11 11.38 -0.98
N ARG A 139 -19.96 12.07 -0.89
CA ARG A 139 -19.52 13.03 -1.90
C ARG A 139 -19.04 12.37 -3.19
N LYS A 140 -18.35 11.23 -3.06
CA LYS A 140 -17.82 10.44 -4.18
C LYS A 140 -18.83 9.38 -4.68
N GLU A 141 -20.07 9.41 -4.17
CA GLU A 141 -21.16 8.50 -4.53
C GLU A 141 -20.81 7.01 -4.40
N LEU A 142 -20.00 6.68 -3.39
CA LEU A 142 -19.55 5.31 -3.15
C LEU A 142 -20.68 4.46 -2.56
N GLN A 143 -20.82 3.24 -3.10
CA GLN A 143 -21.66 2.21 -2.50
C GLN A 143 -20.87 1.51 -1.39
N VAL A 144 -21.30 1.71 -0.13
CA VAL A 144 -20.59 1.21 1.04
C VAL A 144 -21.50 0.31 1.88
N GLU A 145 -21.03 -0.91 2.14
CA GLU A 145 -21.67 -1.83 3.09
C GLU A 145 -21.25 -1.47 4.53
N TRP A 146 -21.93 -0.51 5.14
CA TRP A 146 -21.57 0.06 6.45
C TRP A 146 -21.42 -0.98 7.56
N GLU A 147 -22.28 -1.99 7.59
CA GLU A 147 -22.20 -3.08 8.58
C GLU A 147 -20.85 -3.83 8.52
N LYS A 148 -20.32 -4.06 7.32
CA LYS A 148 -19.00 -4.67 7.15
C LYS A 148 -17.90 -3.72 7.62
N ILE A 149 -17.99 -2.44 7.27
CA ILE A 149 -17.00 -1.44 7.67
C ILE A 149 -16.91 -1.30 9.18
N GLU A 150 -18.05 -1.21 9.86
CA GLU A 150 -18.13 -1.04 11.32
C GLU A 150 -17.67 -2.31 12.08
N SER A 151 -17.60 -3.47 11.41
CA SER A 151 -17.06 -4.72 11.98
C SER A 151 -15.52 -4.84 11.90
N ILE A 152 -14.86 -4.01 11.08
CA ILE A 152 -13.41 -4.10 10.87
C ILE A 152 -12.67 -3.44 12.05
N PRO A 153 -11.63 -4.09 12.62
CA PRO A 153 -10.78 -3.48 13.62
C PRO A 153 -10.20 -2.15 13.14
N LEU A 154 -10.27 -1.11 13.98
CA LEU A 154 -9.99 0.27 13.57
C LEU A 154 -8.60 0.47 12.97
N ASN A 155 -7.58 -0.19 13.54
CA ASN A 155 -6.21 -0.16 13.03
C ASN A 155 -6.10 -0.72 11.60
N LEU A 156 -6.85 -1.78 11.29
CA LEU A 156 -6.92 -2.36 9.95
C LEU A 156 -7.73 -1.47 9.01
N LEU A 157 -8.83 -0.89 9.49
CA LEU A 157 -9.69 -0.01 8.68
C LEU A 157 -8.92 1.19 8.14
N ILE A 158 -8.08 1.82 8.95
CA ILE A 158 -7.21 2.94 8.52
C ILE A 158 -6.33 2.53 7.34
N ASN A 159 -5.71 1.35 7.41
CA ASN A 159 -4.84 0.85 6.36
C ASN A 159 -5.62 0.53 5.08
N ILE A 160 -6.78 -0.12 5.21
CA ILE A 160 -7.67 -0.43 4.08
C ILE A 160 -8.10 0.86 3.38
N LEU A 161 -8.59 1.85 4.12
CA LEU A 161 -9.03 3.13 3.53
C LEU A 161 -7.86 3.88 2.88
N SER A 162 -6.69 3.89 3.52
CA SER A 162 -5.49 4.54 2.97
C SER A 162 -5.07 3.98 1.60
N MET A 163 -5.26 2.67 1.38
CA MET A 163 -4.91 2.02 0.11
C MET A 163 -5.98 2.21 -0.98
N ASN A 164 -7.25 2.16 -0.60
CA ASN A 164 -8.37 1.98 -1.54
C ASN A 164 -9.11 3.27 -1.88
N LEU A 165 -9.01 4.32 -1.05
CA LEU A 165 -9.59 5.60 -1.41
C LEU A 165 -8.84 6.23 -2.59
N ASP A 166 -9.58 7.02 -3.37
CA ASP A 166 -9.11 7.70 -4.58
C ASP A 166 -8.29 8.94 -4.22
N PHE A 167 -7.11 8.67 -3.67
CA PHE A 167 -6.06 9.64 -3.41
C PHE A 167 -4.99 9.55 -4.47
N ASN A 168 -4.36 10.68 -4.76
CA ASN A 168 -3.27 10.71 -5.71
C ASN A 168 -2.02 9.96 -5.15
N PRO A 169 -1.05 9.59 -5.99
CA PRO A 169 0.09 8.78 -5.56
C PRO A 169 0.93 9.42 -4.45
N ILE A 170 1.04 10.75 -4.42
CA ILE A 170 1.79 11.49 -3.39
C ILE A 170 1.05 11.43 -2.06
N GLU A 171 -0.27 11.60 -2.05
CA GLU A 171 -1.11 11.48 -0.87
C GLU A 171 -1.06 10.05 -0.29
N LYS A 172 -1.13 9.03 -1.16
CA LYS A 172 -0.94 7.63 -0.74
C LYS A 172 0.45 7.42 -0.15
N GLN A 173 1.49 7.95 -0.77
CA GLN A 173 2.84 7.86 -0.23
C GLN A 173 2.94 8.51 1.16
N ALA A 174 2.32 9.69 1.36
CA ALA A 174 2.31 10.36 2.65
C ALA A 174 1.62 9.51 3.76
N LEU A 175 0.56 8.77 3.42
CA LEU A 175 -0.09 7.82 4.34
C LEU A 175 0.81 6.62 4.67
N LEU A 176 1.56 6.11 3.69
CA LEU A 176 2.54 5.04 3.89
C LEU A 176 3.70 5.49 4.79
N GLU A 177 4.19 6.71 4.58
CA GLU A 177 5.36 7.29 5.26
C GLU A 177 5.08 7.88 6.65
N ALA A 178 3.80 7.97 7.03
CA ALA A 178 3.38 8.47 8.34
C ALA A 178 4.16 7.79 9.48
N PRO A 179 4.68 8.53 10.48
CA PRO A 179 5.52 7.96 11.54
C PRO A 179 4.91 6.74 12.23
N GLY A 180 3.62 6.83 12.57
CA GLY A 180 2.85 5.73 13.15
C GLY A 180 1.38 5.78 12.75
N LEU A 181 0.60 4.91 13.37
CA LEU A 181 -0.81 4.74 13.06
C LEU A 181 -1.66 5.96 13.44
N ASN A 182 -1.30 6.70 14.49
CA ASN A 182 -2.01 7.92 14.90
C ASN A 182 -1.82 9.05 13.88
N GLU A 183 -0.59 9.25 13.40
CA GLU A 183 -0.31 10.28 12.38
C GLU A 183 -0.95 9.89 11.04
N ARG A 184 -0.93 8.59 10.68
CA ARG A 184 -1.65 8.10 9.50
C ARG A 184 -3.13 8.36 9.60
N TRP A 185 -3.72 8.14 10.78
CA TRP A 185 -5.11 8.45 11.07
C TRP A 185 -5.44 9.92 10.83
N ASP A 186 -4.65 10.83 11.40
CA ASP A 186 -4.89 12.27 11.29
C ASP A 186 -4.78 12.72 9.83
N ASN A 187 -3.76 12.23 9.12
CA ASN A 187 -3.56 12.49 7.69
C ASN A 187 -4.72 11.95 6.85
N LEU A 188 -5.20 10.74 7.13
CA LEU A 188 -6.30 10.12 6.40
C LEU A 188 -7.60 10.92 6.56
N ILE A 189 -7.92 11.37 7.78
CA ILE A 189 -9.09 12.24 8.02
C ILE A 189 -8.95 13.56 7.27
N ALA A 190 -7.77 14.19 7.32
CA ALA A 190 -7.53 15.45 6.61
C ALA A 190 -7.71 15.30 5.10
N LEU A 191 -7.16 14.23 4.50
CA LEU A 191 -7.31 13.92 3.07
C LEU A 191 -8.78 13.69 2.69
N MET A 192 -9.52 12.91 3.48
CA MET A 192 -10.95 12.70 3.24
C MET A 192 -11.74 14.00 3.30
N HIS A 193 -11.44 14.90 4.25
CA HIS A 193 -12.09 16.20 4.33
C HIS A 193 -11.76 17.08 3.12
N MET A 194 -10.49 17.19 2.73
CA MET A 194 -10.08 17.98 1.56
C MET A 194 -10.77 17.48 0.29
N ALA A 195 -10.72 16.17 0.03
CA ALA A 195 -11.37 15.55 -1.12
C ALA A 195 -12.92 15.68 -1.10
N SER A 196 -13.51 15.86 0.08
CA SER A 196 -14.96 16.11 0.22
C SER A 196 -15.34 17.56 -0.11
N LEU A 197 -14.40 18.49 0.06
CA LEU A 197 -14.59 19.93 -0.20
C LEU A 197 -14.30 20.31 -1.65
N GLU A 198 -13.48 19.54 -2.36
CA GLU A 198 -13.24 19.74 -3.78
C GLU A 198 -14.56 19.66 -4.57
N ALA A 199 -14.78 20.65 -5.44
CA ALA A 199 -15.88 20.60 -6.40
C ALA A 199 -15.67 19.40 -7.32
N ALA A 200 -16.75 18.69 -7.68
CA ALA A 200 -16.66 17.69 -8.74
C ALA A 200 -15.99 18.35 -9.96
N PRO A 201 -15.02 17.68 -10.63
CA PRO A 201 -14.37 18.27 -11.79
C PRO A 201 -15.46 18.65 -12.80
N ASN A 202 -15.50 19.94 -13.18
CA ASN A 202 -16.40 20.43 -14.21
C ASN A 202 -16.13 19.61 -15.49
N PRO A 203 -17.09 18.85 -16.03
CA PRO A 203 -16.91 18.16 -17.29
C PRO A 203 -17.10 19.19 -18.42
N SER A 204 -16.15 20.11 -18.58
CA SER A 204 -15.93 20.93 -19.79
C SER A 204 -14.86 22.00 -19.54
N SER A 205 -13.63 21.67 -19.89
CA SER A 205 -12.72 22.67 -20.45
C SER A 205 -11.89 21.99 -21.54
N TYR A 206 -12.55 21.69 -22.66
CA TYR A 206 -11.86 21.71 -23.93
C TYR A 206 -11.39 23.16 -24.11
N ILE A 207 -10.07 23.37 -24.02
CA ILE A 207 -9.45 24.56 -24.58
C ILE A 207 -9.05 24.16 -25.99
N ASN A 208 -9.60 24.89 -26.96
CA ASN A 208 -9.30 24.80 -28.40
C ASN A 208 -7.80 24.90 -28.68
#